data_AF-V7F9Y0-F1
#
_entry.id   AF-V7F9Y0-F1
#
_cell.length_a   1.000
_cell.length_b   1.000
_cell.length_c   1.000
_cell.angle_alpha   90.00
_cell.angle_beta   90.00
_cell.angle_gamma   90.00
#
_symmetry.space_group_name_H-M   'P 1'
#
loop_
_entity.id
_entity.type
_entity.pdbx_description
1 polymer ?
#
loop_
_entity_poly.entity_id
_entity_poly.type
_entity_poly.pdbx_seq_one_letter_code
_entity_poly.pdbx_strand_id
1 'polypeptide(L)'
;MPFEASRLSWCVFHVVGTAGIGNGVDDVWSYGRMGVPLSFVISGFIVPLSMDLAGHKISGYFRFIARRVVRLEPPYFVTIAFILISGVALAHIPQLNTSHPPYTVTNVLLHIGYVNAFVGQPWLSGPFWTLAIEFQYYVVIGLLFPILVSSRTAGLAMLGGFAALSIVSTGYVEFLPPHLSVFGTGILTFMF
;
A
#
# COMPACT_ATOMS: atom_id res chain seq x y z
N MET A 1 13.12 3.51 -6.91
CA MET A 1 13.11 3.19 -8.35
C MET A 1 12.20 2.00 -8.69
N PRO A 2 12.28 0.79 -8.08
CA PRO A 2 11.40 -0.34 -8.49
C PRO A 2 9.90 -0.16 -8.12
N PHE A 3 9.58 0.63 -7.09
CA PHE A 3 8.20 0.87 -6.64
C PHE A 3 7.40 1.84 -7.51
N GLU A 4 8.08 2.76 -8.19
CA GLU A 4 7.42 3.67 -9.15
C GLU A 4 7.07 2.89 -10.42
N ALA A 5 7.94 1.95 -10.83
CA ALA A 5 7.72 1.08 -11.98
C ALA A 5 6.49 0.16 -11.82
N SER A 6 6.27 -0.42 -10.62
CA SER A 6 5.09 -1.25 -10.38
C SER A 6 3.78 -0.46 -10.40
N ARG A 7 3.80 0.80 -9.95
CA ARG A 7 2.63 1.69 -9.95
C ARG A 7 2.32 2.23 -11.35
N LEU A 8 3.35 2.62 -12.10
CA LEU A 8 3.21 3.02 -13.51
C LEU A 8 2.71 1.87 -14.38
N SER A 9 3.18 0.65 -14.14
CA SER A 9 2.66 -0.58 -14.77
C SER A 9 1.14 -0.73 -14.56
N TRP A 10 0.64 -0.42 -13.36
CA TRP A 10 -0.80 -0.46 -13.06
C TRP A 10 -1.59 0.64 -13.79
N CYS A 11 -1.04 1.85 -13.91
CA CYS A 11 -1.65 2.92 -14.70
C CYS A 11 -1.81 2.51 -16.17
N VAL A 12 -0.76 1.90 -16.74
CA VAL A 12 -0.77 1.39 -18.12
C VAL A 12 -1.82 0.29 -18.26
N PHE A 13 -1.91 -0.64 -17.31
CA PHE A 13 -2.94 -1.68 -17.32
C PHE A 13 -4.36 -1.12 -17.26
N HIS A 14 -4.63 -0.10 -16.43
CA HIS A 14 -5.95 0.50 -16.36
C HIS A 14 -6.36 1.12 -17.69
N VAL A 15 -5.45 1.82 -18.38
CA VAL A 15 -5.70 2.41 -19.71
C VAL A 15 -5.84 1.34 -20.79
N VAL A 16 -4.97 0.34 -20.80
CA VAL A 16 -4.99 -0.74 -21.81
C VAL A 16 -6.22 -1.64 -21.65
N GLY A 17 -6.60 -1.93 -20.39
CA GLY A 17 -7.80 -2.67 -20.03
C GLY A 17 -9.09 -1.89 -20.30
N THR A 18 -9.13 -0.59 -20.04
CA THR A 18 -10.28 0.27 -20.39
C THR A 18 -10.41 0.48 -21.90
N ALA A 19 -9.31 0.48 -22.65
CA ALA A 19 -9.30 0.58 -24.11
C ALA A 19 -9.58 -0.75 -24.85
N GLY A 20 -9.71 -1.88 -24.14
CA GLY A 20 -9.99 -3.20 -24.73
C GLY A 20 -8.84 -3.80 -25.56
N ILE A 21 -7.60 -3.36 -25.35
CA ILE A 21 -6.43 -3.76 -26.16
C ILE A 21 -5.70 -4.93 -25.46
N GLY A 22 -6.23 -6.16 -25.54
CA GLY A 22 -5.48 -7.39 -25.19
C GLY A 22 -4.51 -7.75 -26.32
N ASN A 23 -3.24 -8.13 -26.12
CA ASN A 23 -2.79 -9.42 -25.55
C ASN A 23 -1.27 -9.41 -25.23
N GLY A 24 -0.72 -8.31 -24.70
CA GLY A 24 0.73 -8.16 -24.48
C GLY A 24 1.16 -7.65 -23.09
N VAL A 25 0.22 -7.58 -22.14
CA VAL A 25 0.42 -6.92 -20.83
C VAL A 25 0.72 -7.89 -19.68
N ASP A 26 0.70 -9.20 -19.96
CA ASP A 26 0.78 -10.25 -18.93
C ASP A 26 2.15 -10.31 -18.24
N ASP A 27 3.24 -10.00 -18.96
CA ASP A 27 4.59 -9.98 -18.40
C ASP A 27 4.80 -8.77 -17.47
N VAL A 28 4.31 -7.59 -17.88
CA VAL A 28 4.33 -6.34 -17.09
C VAL A 28 3.51 -6.47 -15.80
N TRP A 29 2.46 -7.31 -15.83
CA TRP A 29 1.59 -7.64 -14.71
C TRP A 29 2.23 -8.59 -13.68
N SER A 30 3.04 -9.56 -14.12
CA SER A 30 3.78 -10.47 -13.22
C SER A 30 4.71 -9.70 -12.28
N TYR A 31 5.44 -8.71 -12.81
CA TYR A 31 6.32 -7.84 -12.02
C TYR A 31 5.55 -6.92 -11.05
N GLY A 32 4.37 -6.45 -11.43
CA GLY A 32 3.51 -5.63 -10.58
C GLY A 32 3.06 -6.35 -9.31
N ARG A 33 2.70 -7.65 -9.41
CA ARG A 33 2.26 -8.47 -8.28
C ARG A 33 3.36 -8.79 -7.28
N MET A 34 4.61 -8.99 -7.74
CA MET A 34 5.75 -9.23 -6.84
C MET A 34 6.18 -7.97 -6.08
N GLY A 35 5.90 -6.79 -6.63
CA GLY A 35 6.26 -5.51 -5.99
C GLY A 35 5.56 -5.28 -4.65
N VAL A 36 4.36 -5.86 -4.45
CA VAL A 36 3.54 -5.66 -3.24
C VAL A 36 4.12 -6.38 -2.02
N PRO A 37 4.36 -7.71 -2.03
CA PRO A 37 5.02 -8.37 -0.91
C PRO A 37 6.40 -7.77 -0.61
N LEU A 38 7.15 -7.40 -1.64
CA LEU A 38 8.47 -6.79 -1.47
C LEU A 38 8.39 -5.43 -0.76
N SER A 39 7.38 -4.61 -1.04
CA SER A 39 7.19 -3.33 -0.35
C SER A 39 6.88 -3.52 1.13
N PHE A 40 6.10 -4.56 1.46
CA PHE A 40 5.77 -4.91 2.84
C PHE A 40 6.99 -5.40 3.61
N VAL A 41 7.79 -6.31 3.04
CA VAL A 41 9.03 -6.80 3.67
C VAL A 41 10.02 -5.67 3.90
N ILE A 42 10.27 -4.83 2.88
CA ILE A 42 11.21 -3.70 3.00
C ILE A 42 10.71 -2.70 4.04
N SER A 43 9.41 -2.43 4.09
CA SER A 43 8.81 -1.58 5.13
C SER A 43 8.94 -2.18 6.53
N GLY A 44 8.80 -3.50 6.63
CA GLY A 44 9.06 -4.29 7.84
C GLY A 44 10.46 -4.05 8.42
N PHE A 45 11.46 -3.93 7.57
CA PHE A 45 12.86 -3.72 7.96
C PHE A 45 13.23 -2.25 8.17
N ILE A 46 12.91 -1.38 7.21
CA ILE A 46 13.45 -0.01 7.17
C ILE A 46 12.83 0.90 8.24
N VAL A 47 11.59 0.63 8.66
CA VAL A 47 10.88 1.45 9.64
C VAL A 47 11.47 1.26 11.04
N PRO A 48 11.60 0.02 11.58
CA PRO A 48 12.32 -0.20 12.84
C PRO A 48 13.76 0.31 12.80
N LEU A 49 14.50 0.05 11.71
CA LEU A 49 15.88 0.53 11.54
C LEU A 49 15.98 2.05 11.64
N SER A 50 15.07 2.78 10.98
CA SER A 50 15.07 4.24 11.01
C SER A 50 14.73 4.79 12.40
N MET A 51 13.91 4.09 13.18
CA MET A 51 13.57 4.47 14.55
C MET A 51 14.73 4.22 15.51
N ASP A 52 15.47 3.13 15.32
CA ASP A 52 16.68 2.81 16.08
C ASP A 52 17.79 3.84 15.81
N LEU A 53 18.05 4.14 14.53
CA LEU A 53 18.99 5.20 14.12
C LEU A 53 18.59 6.60 14.60
N ALA A 54 17.30 6.86 14.80
CA ALA A 54 16.79 8.12 15.35
C ALA A 54 16.89 8.21 16.89
N GLY A 55 17.44 7.20 17.54
CA GLY A 55 17.66 7.17 18.99
C GLY A 55 16.35 7.14 19.79
N HIS A 56 15.35 6.38 19.32
CA HIS A 56 14.07 6.16 20.02
C HIS A 56 13.21 7.43 20.24
N LYS A 57 13.51 8.53 19.54
CA LYS A 57 12.72 9.76 19.65
C LYS A 57 11.47 9.68 18.80
N ILE A 58 10.31 9.81 19.43
CA ILE A 58 8.99 9.87 18.77
C ILE A 58 8.94 10.98 17.70
N SER A 59 9.61 12.12 17.94
CA SER A 59 9.71 13.21 16.96
C SER A 59 10.49 12.81 15.68
N GLY A 60 11.48 11.93 15.80
CA GLY A 60 12.23 11.39 14.67
C GLY A 60 11.39 10.44 13.82
N TYR A 61 10.52 9.66 14.46
CA TYR A 61 9.56 8.77 13.81
C TYR A 61 8.54 9.54 12.96
N PHE A 62 7.88 10.56 13.53
CA PHE A 62 6.92 11.38 12.75
C PHE A 62 7.61 12.10 11.58
N ARG A 63 8.83 12.59 11.79
CA ARG A 63 9.60 13.22 10.70
C ARG A 63 9.98 12.23 9.60
N PHE A 64 10.28 10.98 9.95
CA PHE A 64 10.55 9.92 8.99
C PHE A 64 9.30 9.56 8.17
N ILE A 65 8.16 9.34 8.83
CA ILE A 65 6.89 9.08 8.15
C ILE A 65 6.50 10.24 7.26
N ALA A 66 6.57 11.49 7.74
CA ALA A 66 6.22 12.66 6.96
C ALA A 66 7.04 12.76 5.67
N ARG A 67 8.35 12.50 5.72
CA ARG A 67 9.20 12.47 4.51
C ARG A 67 8.78 11.36 3.53
N ARG A 68 8.30 10.22 4.04
CA ARG A 68 7.87 9.09 3.23
C ARG A 68 6.52 9.34 2.59
N VAL A 69 5.56 9.88 3.35
CA VAL A 69 4.23 10.30 2.87
C VAL A 69 4.36 11.36 1.77
N VAL A 70 5.16 12.41 1.99
CA VAL A 70 5.39 13.48 0.99
C VAL A 70 6.05 12.95 -0.30
N ARG A 71 6.74 11.80 -0.27
CA ARG A 71 7.28 11.16 -1.49
C ARG A 71 6.31 10.19 -2.16
N LEU A 72 5.44 9.52 -1.39
CA LEU A 72 4.53 8.49 -1.88
C LEU A 72 3.16 9.03 -2.32
N GLU A 73 2.70 10.14 -1.74
CA GLU A 73 1.40 10.75 -2.04
C GLU A 73 1.35 11.53 -3.36
N PRO A 74 2.38 12.29 -3.79
CA PRO A 74 2.31 12.97 -5.08
C PRO A 74 2.12 12.00 -6.26
N PRO A 75 2.85 10.85 -6.35
CA PRO A 75 2.56 9.84 -7.37
C PRO A 75 1.13 9.29 -7.29
N TYR A 76 0.59 9.12 -6.09
CA TYR A 76 -0.78 8.63 -5.87
C TYR A 76 -1.82 9.60 -6.42
N PHE A 77 -1.71 10.89 -6.10
CA PHE A 77 -2.62 11.92 -6.60
C PHE A 77 -2.49 12.11 -8.12
N VAL A 78 -1.28 12.01 -8.67
CA VAL A 78 -1.06 12.04 -10.13
C VAL A 78 -1.76 10.85 -10.80
N THR A 79 -1.68 9.65 -10.24
CA THR A 79 -2.41 8.48 -10.77
C THR A 79 -3.93 8.66 -10.69
N ILE A 80 -4.46 9.20 -9.59
CA ILE A 80 -5.91 9.52 -9.48
C ILE A 80 -6.33 10.51 -10.56
N ALA A 81 -5.58 11.61 -10.73
CA ALA A 81 -5.87 12.61 -11.75
C ALA A 81 -5.84 11.99 -13.15
N PHE A 82 -4.86 11.14 -13.45
CA PHE A 82 -4.74 10.43 -14.72
C PHE A 82 -5.91 9.47 -14.98
N ILE A 83 -6.36 8.72 -13.98
CA ILE A 83 -7.54 7.83 -14.07
C ILE A 83 -8.80 8.65 -14.35
N LEU A 84 -9.00 9.78 -13.65
CA LEU A 84 -10.16 10.64 -13.86
C LEU A 84 -10.15 11.28 -15.26
N ILE A 85 -9.01 11.79 -15.71
CA ILE A 85 -8.85 12.41 -17.03
C ILE A 85 -9.07 11.38 -18.14
N SER A 86 -8.46 10.19 -18.03
CA SER A 86 -8.65 9.11 -19.01
C SER A 86 -10.10 8.63 -19.03
N GLY A 87 -10.74 8.48 -17.87
CA GLY A 87 -12.16 8.11 -17.79
C GLY A 87 -13.09 9.11 -18.48
N VAL A 88 -12.87 10.43 -18.29
CA VAL A 88 -13.63 11.47 -19.01
C VAL A 88 -13.32 11.47 -20.50
N ALA A 89 -12.04 11.34 -20.89
CA ALA A 89 -11.64 11.32 -22.30
C ALA A 89 -12.23 10.12 -23.07
N LEU A 90 -12.27 8.94 -22.44
CA LEU A 90 -12.85 7.73 -23.04
C LEU A 90 -14.38 7.78 -23.08
N ALA A 91 -15.04 8.45 -22.13
CA ALA A 91 -16.51 8.63 -22.13
C ALA A 91 -17.01 9.43 -23.35
N HIS A 92 -16.15 10.23 -23.98
CA HIS A 92 -16.46 10.94 -25.22
C HIS A 92 -16.27 10.09 -26.49
N ILE A 93 -15.80 8.84 -26.37
CA ILE A 93 -15.63 7.90 -27.48
C ILE A 93 -16.72 6.81 -27.38
N PRO A 94 -17.79 6.88 -28.20
CA PRO A 94 -18.96 6.00 -28.07
C PRO A 94 -18.67 4.50 -28.17
N GLN A 95 -17.60 4.10 -28.88
CA GLN A 95 -17.21 2.70 -29.05
C GLN A 95 -16.46 2.10 -27.84
N LEU A 96 -15.99 2.94 -26.91
CA LEU A 96 -15.21 2.54 -25.73
C LEU A 96 -15.95 2.82 -24.42
N ASN A 97 -17.27 3.04 -24.50
CA ASN A 97 -18.11 3.42 -23.37
C ASN A 97 -18.33 2.21 -22.45
N THR A 98 -17.29 1.83 -21.71
CA THR A 98 -17.35 0.80 -20.69
C THR A 98 -18.17 1.35 -19.54
N SER A 99 -19.16 0.57 -19.11
CA SER A 99 -20.13 0.88 -18.06
C SER A 99 -19.46 0.96 -16.68
N HIS A 100 -18.56 1.92 -16.47
CA HIS A 100 -18.01 2.18 -15.15
C HIS A 100 -19.02 2.98 -14.33
N PRO A 101 -19.28 2.60 -13.07
CA PRO A 101 -20.12 3.39 -12.19
C PRO A 101 -19.56 4.82 -12.11
N PRO A 102 -20.41 5.86 -12.15
CA PRO A 102 -19.95 7.24 -12.15
C PRO A 102 -19.10 7.47 -10.90
N TYR A 103 -17.80 7.73 -11.10
CA TYR A 103 -16.90 8.09 -10.02
C TYR A 103 -17.45 9.33 -9.33
N THR A 104 -18.07 9.14 -8.17
CA THR A 104 -18.71 10.22 -7.44
C THR A 104 -17.63 11.04 -6.74
N VAL A 105 -17.79 12.37 -6.65
CA VAL A 105 -16.87 13.27 -5.94
C VAL A 105 -16.58 12.75 -4.52
N THR A 106 -17.57 12.18 -3.86
CA THR A 106 -17.45 11.49 -2.57
C THR A 106 -16.42 10.35 -2.60
N ASN A 107 -16.39 9.52 -3.64
CA ASN A 107 -15.42 8.43 -3.73
C ASN A 107 -13.99 8.96 -3.88
N VAL A 108 -13.79 10.03 -4.67
CA VAL A 108 -12.49 10.69 -4.81
C VAL A 108 -12.04 11.35 -3.51
N LEU A 109 -12.96 11.98 -2.76
CA LEU A 109 -12.66 12.56 -1.46
C LEU A 109 -12.32 11.50 -0.41
N LEU A 110 -12.94 10.32 -0.45
CA LEU A 110 -12.64 9.21 0.47
C LEU A 110 -11.25 8.60 0.25
N HIS A 111 -10.64 8.84 -0.92
CA HIS A 111 -9.24 8.47 -1.17
C HIS A 111 -8.25 9.43 -0.48
N ILE A 112 -8.69 10.62 -0.06
CA ILE A 112 -7.90 11.52 0.79
C ILE A 112 -7.84 10.91 2.19
N GLY A 113 -6.70 10.33 2.54
CA GLY A 113 -6.49 9.68 3.84
C GLY A 113 -6.90 8.19 3.91
N TYR A 114 -7.12 7.53 2.78
CA TYR A 114 -7.42 6.08 2.70
C TYR A 114 -8.69 5.66 3.46
N VAL A 115 -9.63 6.58 3.66
CA VAL A 115 -10.87 6.35 4.41
C VAL A 115 -11.83 5.42 3.66
N ASN A 116 -11.68 5.33 2.34
CA ASN A 116 -12.45 4.45 1.47
C ASN A 116 -12.39 2.96 1.90
N ALA A 117 -11.26 2.51 2.47
CA ALA A 117 -11.10 1.16 3.03
C ALA A 117 -12.08 0.87 4.18
N PHE A 118 -12.33 1.88 5.02
CA PHE A 118 -13.20 1.77 6.20
C PHE A 118 -14.68 1.92 5.86
N VAL A 119 -14.99 2.63 4.76
CA VAL A 119 -16.37 2.86 4.28
C VAL A 119 -16.80 1.77 3.29
N GLY A 120 -15.91 0.86 2.90
CA GLY A 120 -16.20 -0.22 1.96
C GLY A 120 -16.46 0.28 0.54
N GLN A 121 -15.89 1.44 0.17
CA GLN A 121 -16.00 1.99 -1.18
C GLN A 121 -14.94 1.40 -2.10
N PRO A 122 -15.29 1.11 -3.37
CA PRO A 122 -14.36 0.49 -4.31
C PRO A 122 -13.16 1.41 -4.58
N TRP A 123 -11.98 0.81 -4.54
CA TRP A 123 -10.72 1.47 -4.88
C TRP A 123 -10.72 1.92 -6.35
N LEU A 124 -10.31 3.17 -6.60
CA LEU A 124 -10.16 3.71 -7.95
C LEU A 124 -9.15 2.91 -8.80
N SER A 125 -8.16 2.29 -8.16
CA SER A 125 -7.24 1.36 -8.82
C SER A 125 -6.73 0.29 -7.86
N GLY A 126 -6.37 -0.86 -8.42
CA GLY A 126 -5.99 -2.04 -7.65
C GLY A 126 -4.66 -2.04 -6.90
N PRO A 127 -3.74 -1.05 -6.96
CA PRO A 127 -2.60 -0.99 -6.04
C PRO A 127 -2.87 -0.08 -4.82
N PHE A 128 -3.97 0.69 -4.79
CA PHE A 128 -4.20 1.69 -3.73
C PHE A 128 -4.46 1.08 -2.35
N TRP A 129 -5.08 -0.10 -2.27
CA TRP A 129 -5.28 -0.82 -1.01
C TRP A 129 -3.96 -1.18 -0.32
N THR A 130 -2.88 -1.40 -1.08
CA THR A 130 -1.55 -1.75 -0.52
C THR A 130 -0.90 -0.57 0.20
N LEU A 131 -1.10 0.65 -0.29
CA LEU A 131 -0.65 1.88 0.38
C LEU A 131 -1.37 2.11 1.70
N ALA A 132 -2.67 1.82 1.75
CA ALA A 132 -3.46 1.92 2.98
C ALA A 132 -2.92 0.96 4.05
N ILE A 133 -2.59 -0.28 3.64
CA ILE A 133 -1.97 -1.26 4.54
C ILE A 133 -0.59 -0.81 5.02
N GLU A 134 0.25 -0.27 4.15
CA GLU A 134 1.55 0.29 4.55
C GLU A 134 1.38 1.42 5.58
N PHE A 135 0.39 2.30 5.38
CA PHE A 135 0.10 3.38 6.32
C PHE A 135 -0.38 2.85 7.68
N GLN A 136 -1.29 1.87 7.69
CA GLN A 136 -1.73 1.18 8.91
C GLN A 136 -0.54 0.53 9.64
N TYR A 137 0.34 -0.14 8.89
CA TYR A 137 1.57 -0.73 9.45
C TYR A 137 2.44 0.33 10.11
N TYR A 138 2.65 1.49 9.49
CA TYR A 138 3.47 2.55 10.08
C TYR A 138 2.96 2.98 11.44
N VAL A 139 1.65 3.17 11.59
CA VAL A 139 1.03 3.53 12.87
C VAL A 139 1.21 2.43 13.90
N VAL A 140 0.92 1.17 13.53
CA VAL A 140 1.02 0.01 14.43
C VAL A 140 2.46 -0.22 14.90
N ILE A 141 3.43 -0.22 14.00
CA ILE A 141 4.83 -0.41 14.39
C ILE A 141 5.35 0.76 15.21
N GLY A 142 4.90 1.99 14.98
CA GLY A 142 5.24 3.13 15.82
C GLY A 142 4.85 2.94 17.29
N LEU A 143 3.68 2.34 17.52
CA LEU A 143 3.18 2.02 18.87
C LEU A 143 3.86 0.79 19.48
N LEU A 144 4.17 -0.21 18.66
CA LEU A 144 4.76 -1.48 19.11
C LEU A 144 6.30 -1.48 19.16
N PHE A 145 6.95 -0.48 18.57
CA PHE A 145 8.42 -0.37 18.52
C PHE A 145 9.09 -0.44 19.90
N PRO A 146 8.59 0.19 20.98
CA PRO A 146 9.18 0.05 22.31
C PRO A 146 9.20 -1.40 22.81
N ILE A 147 8.17 -2.19 22.46
CA ILE A 147 8.07 -3.61 22.81
C ILE A 147 9.08 -4.42 22.00
N LEU A 148 9.23 -4.09 20.70
CA LEU A 148 10.18 -4.74 19.80
C LEU A 148 11.63 -4.60 20.28
N VAL A 149 12.03 -3.43 20.78
CA VAL A 149 13.41 -3.16 21.22
C VAL A 149 13.64 -3.52 22.69
N SER A 150 12.58 -3.68 23.49
CA SER A 150 12.71 -3.98 24.94
C SER A 150 13.44 -5.29 25.22
N SER A 151 13.15 -6.36 24.48
CA SER A 151 13.88 -7.63 24.58
C SER A 151 13.67 -8.49 23.35
N ARG A 152 14.65 -9.36 23.06
CA ARG A 152 14.55 -10.33 21.96
C ARG A 152 13.34 -11.25 22.09
N THR A 153 13.01 -11.67 23.31
CA THR A 153 11.84 -12.53 23.58
C THR A 153 10.53 -11.80 23.31
N ALA A 154 10.42 -10.52 23.70
CA ALA A 154 9.24 -9.70 23.43
C ALA A 154 9.04 -9.48 21.92
N GLY A 155 10.12 -9.20 21.17
CA GLY A 155 10.08 -9.08 19.72
C GLY A 155 9.62 -10.38 19.04
N LEU A 156 10.17 -11.53 19.45
CA LEU A 156 9.75 -12.84 18.92
C LEU A 156 8.30 -13.19 19.28
N ALA A 157 7.86 -12.87 20.49
CA ALA A 157 6.46 -13.06 20.91
C ALA A 157 5.50 -12.19 20.09
N MET A 158 5.87 -10.93 19.82
CA MET A 158 5.11 -10.02 18.96
C MET A 158 4.99 -10.59 17.53
N LEU A 159 6.08 -11.13 16.97
CA LEU A 159 6.09 -11.77 15.66
C LEU A 159 5.23 -13.04 15.62
N GLY A 160 5.24 -13.83 16.69
CA GLY A 160 4.31 -14.95 16.86
C GLY A 160 2.85 -14.48 16.87
N GLY A 161 2.55 -13.38 17.55
CA GLY A 161 1.23 -12.74 17.54
C GLY A 161 0.82 -12.25 16.15
N PHE A 162 1.75 -11.65 15.39
CA PHE A 162 1.52 -11.23 14.00
C PHE A 162 1.18 -12.42 13.09
N ALA A 163 1.90 -13.54 13.23
CA ALA A 163 1.63 -14.75 12.47
C ALA A 163 0.25 -15.34 12.81
N ALA A 164 -0.09 -15.43 14.10
CA ALA A 164 -1.40 -15.91 14.54
C ALA A 164 -2.55 -15.02 14.03
N LEU A 165 -2.40 -13.69 14.14
CA LEU A 165 -3.40 -12.73 13.69
C LEU A 165 -3.58 -12.74 12.16
N SER A 166 -2.50 -12.98 11.42
CA SER A 166 -2.50 -13.16 9.96
C SER A 166 -3.33 -14.38 9.53
N ILE A 167 -3.21 -15.49 10.26
CA ILE A 167 -3.98 -16.73 9.98
C ILE A 167 -5.47 -16.54 10.24
N VAL A 168 -5.84 -15.86 11.33
CA VAL A 168 -7.25 -15.69 11.73
C VAL A 168 -7.98 -14.68 10.83
N SER A 169 -7.28 -13.69 10.28
CA SER A 169 -7.91 -12.53 9.65
C SER A 169 -8.07 -12.61 8.13
N THR A 170 -7.90 -13.80 7.53
CA THR A 170 -7.83 -14.00 6.06
C THR A 170 -9.00 -13.42 5.25
N GLY A 171 -10.16 -13.18 5.86
CA GLY A 171 -11.32 -12.54 5.21
C GLY A 171 -11.23 -11.01 5.02
N TYR A 172 -10.25 -10.34 5.63
CA TYR A 172 -10.13 -8.87 5.66
C TYR A 172 -8.91 -8.37 4.88
N VAL A 173 -8.83 -8.73 3.60
CA VAL A 173 -7.64 -8.49 2.73
C VAL A 173 -7.24 -7.02 2.57
N GLU A 174 -8.17 -6.09 2.77
CA GLU A 174 -7.92 -4.64 2.68
C GLU A 174 -7.31 -4.05 3.96
N PHE A 175 -7.26 -4.82 5.03
CA PHE A 175 -6.74 -4.39 6.32
C PHE A 175 -5.35 -5.00 6.57
N LEU A 176 -4.60 -4.41 7.50
CA LEU A 176 -3.28 -4.86 7.89
C LEU A 176 -3.19 -6.33 8.39
N PRO A 177 -4.14 -6.87 9.20
CA PRO A 177 -3.95 -8.14 9.91
C PRO A 177 -3.46 -9.34 9.07
N PRO A 178 -4.02 -9.63 7.88
CA PRO A 178 -3.56 -10.74 7.04
C PRO A 178 -2.11 -10.59 6.59
N HIS A 179 -1.61 -9.36 6.46
CA HIS A 179 -0.29 -9.07 5.89
C HIS A 179 0.80 -8.92 6.96
N LEU A 180 0.45 -8.95 8.25
CA LEU A 180 1.38 -8.78 9.37
C LEU A 180 2.53 -9.78 9.36
N SER A 181 2.29 -11.01 8.89
CA SER A 181 3.34 -12.05 8.76
C SER A 181 4.42 -11.63 7.76
N VAL A 182 4.03 -11.01 6.64
CA VAL A 182 4.95 -10.50 5.60
C VAL A 182 5.79 -9.35 6.14
N PHE A 183 5.18 -8.37 6.81
CA PHE A 183 5.93 -7.32 7.51
C PHE A 183 6.86 -7.90 8.59
N GLY A 184 6.38 -8.92 9.30
CA GLY A 184 7.14 -9.64 10.33
C GLY A 184 8.44 -10.26 9.82
N THR A 185 8.48 -10.76 8.58
CA THR A 185 9.74 -11.25 7.98
C THR A 185 10.80 -10.16 7.81
N GLY A 186 10.37 -8.93 7.49
CA GLY A 186 11.27 -7.77 7.45
C GLY A 186 11.77 -7.38 8.84
N ILE A 187 10.87 -7.40 9.84
CA ILE A 187 11.23 -7.12 11.24
C ILE A 187 12.21 -8.18 11.78
N LEU A 188 12.02 -9.45 11.44
CA LEU A 188 12.94 -10.53 11.79
C LEU A 188 14.36 -10.23 11.32
N THR A 189 14.51 -9.78 10.07
CA THR A 189 15.82 -9.39 9.51
C THR A 189 16.46 -8.21 10.26
N PHE A 190 15.67 -7.33 10.88
CA PHE A 190 16.20 -6.25 11.71
C PHE A 190 16.72 -6.74 13.07
N MET A 191 16.20 -7.85 13.61
CA MET A 191 16.57 -8.36 14.93
C MET A 191 17.86 -9.20 14.98
N PHE A 192 18.41 -9.57 13.82
CA PHE A 192 19.59 -10.45 13.68
C PHE A 192 20.68 -9.75 12.87
#